data_AF-A0AB36ZW71-F1
#
_entry.id   AF-A0AB36ZW71-F1
#
_cell.length_a   1.000
_cell.length_b   1.000
_cell.length_c   1.000
_cell.angle_alpha   90.00
_cell.angle_beta   90.00
_cell.angle_gamma   90.00
#
_symmetry.space_group_name_H-M   'P 1'
#
loop_
_entity.id
_entity.type
_entity.pdbx_description
1 polymer ?
#
loop_
_entity_poly.entity_id
_entity_poly.type
_entity_poly.pdbx_seq_one_letter_code
_entity_poly.pdbx_strand_id
1 'polypeptide(L)' 'MRSKSKRRLRGMFVSFEKQVATGSYIFVAKQKIFEKDPKELKKDFIFALKRLELLK' A
#
# COMPACT_ATOMS: atom_id res chain seq x y z
N MET A 1 -13.26 12.39 -3.75
CA MET A 1 -12.87 10.98 -3.51
C MET A 1 -11.38 10.68 -3.80
N ARG A 2 -10.82 11.08 -4.95
CA ARG A 2 -9.41 10.84 -5.35
C ARG A 2 -8.34 11.19 -4.29
N SER A 3 -8.48 12.32 -3.60
CA SER A 3 -7.54 12.74 -2.52
C SER A 3 -7.52 11.77 -1.34
N LYS A 4 -8.69 11.25 -0.93
CA LYS A 4 -8.83 10.30 0.18
C LYS A 4 -8.13 8.96 -0.14
N SER A 5 -8.23 8.45 -1.36
CA SER A 5 -7.50 7.23 -1.78
C SER A 5 -5.99 7.42 -1.72
N LYS A 6 -5.48 8.55 -2.27
CA LYS A 6 -4.05 8.86 -2.23
C LYS A 6 -3.54 8.91 -0.79
N ARG A 7 -4.29 9.57 0.10
CA ARG A 7 -3.92 9.67 1.52
C ARG A 7 -3.88 8.30 2.21
N ARG A 8 -4.86 7.43 1.96
CA ARG A 8 -4.88 6.06 2.52
C ARG A 8 -3.69 5.24 2.03
N LEU A 9 -3.41 5.25 0.72
CA LEU A 9 -2.25 4.54 0.16
C LEU A 9 -0.94 5.03 0.75
N ARG A 10 -0.72 6.35 0.80
CA ARG A 10 0.48 6.94 1.37
C ARG A 10 0.62 6.60 2.86
N GLY A 11 -0.44 6.78 3.63
CA GLY A 11 -0.44 6.46 5.06
C GLY A 11 -0.14 5.00 5.34
N MET A 12 -0.67 4.07 4.53
CA MET A 12 -0.34 2.66 4.64
C MET A 12 1.13 2.41 4.28
N PHE A 13 1.63 2.97 3.18
CA PHE A 13 3.00 2.74 2.74
C PHE A 13 4.05 3.25 3.74
N VAL A 14 3.80 4.36 4.44
CA VAL A 14 4.69 4.86 5.51
C VAL A 14 4.97 3.79 6.57
N SER A 15 4.00 2.92 6.86
CA SER A 15 4.20 1.83 7.84
C SER A 15 5.16 0.72 7.36
N PHE A 16 5.51 0.71 6.06
CA PHE A 16 6.41 -0.24 5.43
C PHE A 16 7.74 0.38 4.98
N GLU A 17 7.95 1.68 5.12
CA GLU A 17 9.13 2.40 4.59
C GLU A 17 10.46 1.74 4.99
N LYS A 18 10.59 1.31 6.25
CA LYS A 18 11.81 0.67 6.77
C LYS A 18 11.97 -0.79 6.35
N GLN A 19 10.89 -1.43 5.91
CA GLN A 19 10.85 -2.86 5.55
C GLN A 19 10.96 -3.08 4.04
N VAL A 20 10.79 -2.03 3.23
CA VAL A 20 10.76 -2.14 1.77
C VAL A 20 12.11 -1.76 1.17
N ALA A 21 12.50 -2.44 0.09
CA ALA A 21 13.69 -2.13 -0.70
C ALA A 21 13.68 -0.68 -1.20
N THR A 22 14.85 -0.07 -1.37
CA THR A 22 14.94 1.28 -1.92
C THR A 22 14.59 1.23 -3.42
N GLY A 23 13.68 2.08 -3.88
CA GLY A 23 13.25 2.09 -5.27
C GLY A 23 12.09 3.03 -5.54
N SER A 24 11.64 3.06 -6.79
CA SER A 24 10.46 3.84 -7.22
C SER A 24 9.22 2.95 -7.29
N TYR A 25 8.14 3.36 -6.61
CA TYR A 25 6.91 2.59 -6.51
C TYR A 25 5.72 3.35 -7.09
N ILE A 26 4.94 2.67 -7.94
CA ILE A 26 3.69 3.22 -8.50
C ILE A 26 2.51 2.45 -7.90
N PHE A 27 1.70 3.15 -7.12
CA PHE A 27 0.46 2.61 -6.56
C PHE A 27 -0.76 3.13 -7.33
N VAL A 28 -1.60 2.22 -7.82
CA VAL A 28 -2.85 2.55 -8.52
C VAL A 28 -4.04 2.24 -7.62
N ALA A 29 -4.72 3.29 -7.14
CA ALA A 29 -5.93 3.14 -6.34
C ALA A 29 -7.11 2.65 -7.21
N LYS A 30 -7.70 1.50 -6.84
CA LYS A 30 -8.99 1.05 -7.36
C LYS A 30 -10.13 1.56 -6.47
N GLN A 31 -11.35 1.70 -7.00
CA GLN A 31 -12.51 2.20 -6.24
C GLN A 31 -12.77 1.43 -4.94
N LYS A 32 -12.55 0.11 -4.95
CA LYS A 32 -12.70 -0.78 -3.78
C LYS A 32 -11.82 -0.42 -2.57
N ILE A 33 -10.83 0.48 -2.70
CA ILE A 33 -10.00 0.93 -1.58
C ILE A 33 -10.80 1.65 -0.47
N PHE A 34 -11.99 2.16 -0.79
CA PHE A 34 -12.85 2.82 0.19
C PHE A 34 -13.64 1.84 1.04
N GLU A 35 -13.87 0.63 0.54
CA GLU A 35 -14.60 -0.45 1.22
C GLU A 35 -13.68 -1.25 2.14
N LYS A 36 -12.36 -1.24 1.88
CA LYS A 36 -11.38 -2.01 2.64
C LYS A 36 -11.03 -1.35 3.97
N ASP A 37 -11.04 -2.12 5.03
CA ASP A 37 -10.54 -1.68 6.33
C ASP A 37 -9.01 -1.56 6.37
N PRO A 38 -8.44 -0.82 7.34
CA PRO A 38 -6.98 -0.69 7.46
C PRO A 38 -6.26 -2.05 7.57
N LYS A 39 -6.86 -3.05 8.23
CA LYS A 39 -6.29 -4.39 8.35
C LYS A 39 -6.24 -5.12 7.00
N GLU A 40 -7.30 -5.02 6.21
CA GLU A 40 -7.38 -5.64 4.88
C GLU A 40 -6.42 -4.96 3.91
N LEU A 41 -6.38 -3.63 3.93
CA LEU A 41 -5.44 -2.86 3.13
C LEU A 41 -3.99 -3.20 3.48
N LYS A 42 -3.68 -3.43 4.76
CA LYS A 42 -2.35 -3.89 5.18
C LYS A 42 -2.01 -5.27 4.60
N LYS A 43 -2.98 -6.21 4.61
CA LYS A 43 -2.81 -7.54 4.00
C LYS A 43 -2.54 -7.45 2.50
N ASP A 44 -3.25 -6.58 1.79
CA ASP A 44 -3.01 -6.35 0.35
C ASP A 44 -1.58 -5.85 0.09
N PHE A 45 -1.11 -4.90 0.90
CA PHE A 45 0.25 -4.37 0.79
C PHE A 45 1.28 -5.47 1.06
N ILE A 46 1.13 -6.25 2.12
CA ILE A 46 2.04 -7.37 2.44
C ILE A 46 2.05 -8.38 1.29
N PHE A 47 0.87 -8.74 0.77
CA PHE A 47 0.75 -9.67 -0.35
C PHE A 47 1.50 -9.15 -1.59
N ALA A 48 1.26 -7.89 -1.98
CA ALA A 48 1.90 -7.30 -3.14
C ALA A 48 3.43 -7.16 -2.97
N LEU A 49 3.88 -6.68 -1.81
CA LEU A 49 5.31 -6.50 -1.51
C LEU A 49 6.07 -7.84 -1.45
N LYS A 50 5.46 -8.88 -0.86
CA LYS A 50 6.03 -10.24 -0.86
C LYS A 50 6.11 -10.82 -2.27
N ARG A 51 5.04 -10.67 -3.07
CA ARG A 51 4.99 -11.20 -4.44
C ARG A 51 6.02 -10.57 -5.37
N LEU A 52 6.42 -9.33 -5.07
CA LEU A 52 7.44 -8.59 -5.82
C LEU A 52 8.82 -8.68 -5.18
N GLU A 53 8.98 -9.47 -4.10
CA GLU A 53 10.25 -9.65 -3.38
C GLU A 53 10.87 -8.32 -2.90
N LEU A 54 10.00 -7.39 -2.50
CA LEU A 54 10.39 -6.03 -2.10
C LEU A 54 10.62 -5.87 -0.60
N LEU A 55 10.30 -6.89 0.19
CA LEU A 55 10.54 -6.85 1.63
C LEU A 55 11.99 -7.23 1.93
N LYS A 56 12.67 -6.42 2.74
CA LYS A 56 14.01 -6.67 3.27
C LYS A 56 13.99 -7.74 4.37
#